data_AF-A0A6P1NHL1-F1
#
_entry.id   AF-A0A6P1NHL1-F1
#
_cell.length_a   1.000
_cell.length_b   1.000
_cell.length_c   1.000
_cell.angle_alpha   90.00
_cell.angle_beta   90.00
_cell.angle_gamma   90.00
#
_symmetry.space_group_name_H-M   'P 1'
#
loop_
_entity.id
_entity.type
_entity.pdbx_description
1 polymer ?
#
loop_
_entity_poly.entity_id
_entity_poly.type
_entity_poly.pdbx_seq_one_letter_code
_entity_poly.pdbx_strand_id
1 'polypeptide(L)'
;MLPSIRPQDVIFVNYKPEQIEPGIYVLSVNGLVLVKRLGLKDPRTYMIMSDNKDYQDFDVAMDDICWGAAVPDVEVRVIGKVIGHIRLDS
;
A
#
# COMPACT_ATOMS: atom_id res chain seq x y z
N MET A 1 -1.96 -6.85 -8.08
CA MET A 1 -2.96 -5.77 -8.17
C MET A 1 -3.81 -5.80 -9.45
N LEU A 2 -3.77 -6.86 -10.27
CA LEU A 2 -4.73 -7.02 -11.37
C LEU A 2 -6.15 -7.10 -10.80
N PRO A 3 -7.17 -6.41 -11.37
CA PRO A 3 -7.12 -5.70 -12.64
C PRO A 3 -6.68 -4.23 -12.54
N SER A 4 -6.65 -3.64 -11.34
CA SER A 4 -6.44 -2.21 -11.11
C SER A 4 -5.07 -1.70 -11.53
N ILE A 5 -4.00 -2.45 -11.24
CA ILE A 5 -2.64 -2.16 -11.71
C ILE A 5 -2.06 -3.43 -12.29
N ARG A 6 -1.55 -3.33 -13.52
CA ARG A 6 -1.03 -4.45 -14.28
C ARG A 6 0.51 -4.42 -14.32
N PRO A 7 1.17 -5.54 -14.62
CA PRO A 7 2.60 -5.52 -14.89
C PRO A 7 2.96 -4.48 -15.95
N GLN A 8 4.08 -3.78 -15.74
CA GLN A 8 4.63 -2.70 -16.59
C GLN A 8 3.87 -1.37 -16.58
N ASP A 9 2.76 -1.25 -15.85
CA ASP A 9 2.15 0.06 -15.63
C ASP A 9 3.10 0.95 -14.82
N VAL A 10 3.19 2.23 -15.21
CA VAL A 10 3.89 3.26 -14.45
C VAL A 10 2.92 3.85 -13.44
N ILE A 11 3.28 3.83 -12.15
CA ILE A 11 2.46 4.39 -11.07
C ILE A 11 2.98 5.76 -10.64
N PHE A 12 2.05 6.67 -10.34
CA PHE A 12 2.36 7.97 -9.74
C PHE A 12 2.11 7.89 -8.25
N VAL A 13 3.09 8.31 -7.45
CA VAL A 13 3.09 8.13 -5.99
C VAL A 13 3.23 9.49 -5.30
N ASN A 14 2.27 9.82 -4.44
CA ASN A 14 2.42 10.91 -3.47
C ASN A 14 3.17 10.39 -2.24
N TYR A 15 4.38 10.89 -2.03
CA TYR A 15 5.25 10.51 -0.91
C TYR A 15 5.09 11.43 0.32
N LYS A 16 4.26 12.47 0.24
CA LYS A 16 4.05 13.39 1.37
C LYS A 16 3.30 12.67 2.49
N PRO A 17 3.79 12.73 3.74
CA PRO A 17 3.06 12.19 4.88
C PRO A 17 1.67 12.84 5.01
N GLU A 18 0.65 12.02 5.07
CA GLU A 18 -0.75 12.43 5.21
C GLU A 18 -1.52 11.41 6.08
N GLN A 19 -2.78 11.68 6.41
CA GLN A 19 -3.59 10.69 7.10
C GLN A 19 -3.74 9.44 6.21
N ILE A 20 -3.52 8.25 6.79
CA ILE A 20 -3.70 6.99 6.04
C ILE A 20 -5.19 6.73 5.87
N GLU A 21 -5.64 6.82 4.61
CA GLU A 21 -7.02 6.56 4.20
C GLU A 21 -7.09 5.32 3.30
N PRO A 22 -8.27 4.71 3.10
CA PRO A 22 -8.44 3.63 2.13
C PRO A 22 -7.93 4.02 0.72
N GLY A 23 -7.15 3.14 0.08
CA GLY A 23 -6.51 3.46 -1.20
C GLY A 23 -5.44 2.45 -1.58
N ILE A 24 -4.75 2.67 -2.71
CA ILE A 24 -3.60 1.86 -3.10
C ILE A 24 -2.33 2.57 -2.64
N TYR A 25 -1.43 1.83 -2.00
CA TYR A 25 -0.18 2.35 -1.47
C TYR A 25 1.00 1.53 -1.95
N VAL A 26 2.14 2.19 -2.04
CA VAL A 26 3.45 1.56 -2.06
C VAL A 26 3.90 1.41 -0.61
N LEU A 27 4.16 0.17 -0.22
CA LEU A 27 4.51 -0.23 1.14
C LEU A 27 5.89 -0.90 1.14
N SER A 28 6.61 -0.80 2.25
CA SER A 28 7.70 -1.71 2.59
C SER A 28 7.23 -2.59 3.73
N VAL A 29 7.26 -3.91 3.53
CA VAL A 29 6.89 -4.91 4.54
C VAL A 29 8.08 -5.85 4.71
N ASN A 30 8.66 -5.88 5.91
CA ASN A 30 9.87 -6.68 6.18
C ASN A 30 11.00 -6.47 5.14
N GLY A 31 11.14 -5.24 4.63
CA GLY A 31 12.14 -4.86 3.63
C GLY A 31 11.74 -5.11 2.17
N LEU A 32 10.59 -5.72 1.91
CA LEU A 32 10.07 -5.94 0.55
C LEU A 32 9.13 -4.82 0.14
N VAL A 33 9.37 -4.23 -1.04
CA VAL A 33 8.50 -3.21 -1.61
C VAL A 33 7.31 -3.86 -2.30
N LEU A 34 6.11 -3.49 -1.86
CA LEU A 34 4.84 -4.03 -2.35
C LEU A 34 3.91 -2.89 -2.77
N VAL A 35 3.05 -3.16 -3.76
CA VAL A 35 1.91 -2.30 -4.08
C VAL A 35 0.65 -3.03 -3.69
N LYS A 36 -0.10 -2.49 -2.72
CA LYS A 36 -1.29 -3.12 -2.13
C LYS A 36 -2.38 -2.09 -1.85
N ARG A 37 -3.61 -2.55 -1.79
CA ARG A 37 -4.74 -1.75 -1.33
C ARG A 37 -4.78 -1.82 0.20
N LEU A 38 -4.88 -0.66 0.84
CA LEU A 38 -5.28 -0.55 2.25
C LEU A 38 -6.78 -0.29 2.29
N GLY A 39 -7.48 -1.06 3.12
CA GLY A 39 -8.86 -0.82 3.53
C GLY A 39 -8.95 -0.68 5.05
N LEU A 40 -9.99 -0.01 5.53
CA LEU A 40 -10.32 -0.01 6.95
C LEU A 40 -11.11 -1.29 7.26
N LYS A 41 -10.59 -2.14 8.14
CA LYS A 41 -11.32 -3.34 8.61
C LYS A 41 -12.23 -3.00 9.78
N ASP A 42 -11.66 -2.28 10.74
CA ASP A 42 -12.31 -1.78 11.95
C ASP A 42 -11.58 -0.50 12.42
N PRO A 43 -12.04 0.19 13.49
CA PRO A 43 -11.44 1.45 13.92
C PRO A 43 -9.96 1.41 14.34
N ARG A 44 -9.33 0.24 14.45
CA ARG A 44 -7.93 0.07 14.89
C ARG A 44 -7.09 -0.79 13.96
N THR A 45 -7.69 -1.32 12.88
CA THR A 45 -7.05 -2.30 12.02
C THR A 45 -7.21 -1.91 10.56
N TYR A 46 -6.10 -1.86 9.83
CA TYR A 46 -6.11 -1.85 8.38
C TYR A 46 -6.04 -3.27 7.84
N MET A 47 -6.73 -3.51 6.74
CA MET A 47 -6.56 -4.70 5.92
C MET A 47 -5.71 -4.34 4.70
N ILE A 48 -4.59 -5.05 4.54
CA ILE A 48 -3.71 -4.94 3.37
C ILE A 48 -4.08 -6.06 2.42
N MET A 49 -4.55 -5.67 1.24
CA MET A 49 -5.19 -6.56 0.31
C MET A 49 -4.71 -6.37 -1.13
N SER A 50 -4.87 -7.43 -1.92
CA SER A 50 -4.61 -7.41 -3.35
C SER A 50 -5.92 -7.31 -4.12
N ASP A 51 -5.97 -6.45 -5.14
CA ASP A 51 -7.11 -6.46 -6.07
C ASP A 51 -7.17 -7.75 -6.91
N ASN A 52 -6.08 -8.54 -6.89
CA ASN A 52 -6.08 -9.92 -7.41
C ASN A 52 -6.34 -10.90 -6.26
N LYS A 53 -7.46 -11.63 -6.35
CA LYS A 53 -7.96 -12.61 -5.37
C LYS A 53 -7.07 -13.83 -5.17
N ASP A 54 -6.13 -14.08 -6.08
CA ASP A 54 -5.18 -15.19 -5.94
C ASP A 54 -4.15 -14.95 -4.83
N TYR A 55 -4.06 -13.70 -4.34
CA TYR A 55 -3.14 -13.32 -3.28
C TYR A 55 -3.90 -13.15 -1.98
N GLN A 56 -3.33 -13.69 -0.91
CA GLN A 56 -3.89 -13.59 0.43
C GLN A 56 -3.79 -12.16 0.96
N ASP A 57 -4.85 -11.75 1.66
CA ASP A 57 -4.93 -10.51 2.41
C ASP A 57 -4.42 -10.71 3.84
N PHE A 58 -3.97 -9.64 4.50
CA PHE A 58 -3.54 -9.69 5.89
C PHE A 58 -3.88 -8.39 6.62
N ASP A 59 -4.02 -8.49 7.94
CA ASP A 59 -4.35 -7.36 8.79
C ASP A 59 -3.09 -6.75 9.39
N VAL A 60 -3.13 -5.43 9.63
CA VAL A 60 -2.11 -4.71 10.39
C VAL A 60 -2.79 -3.75 11.37
N ALA A 61 -2.30 -3.70 12.60
CA ALA A 61 -2.75 -2.72 13.56
C ALA A 61 -2.35 -1.31 13.11
N MET A 62 -3.19 -0.31 13.38
CA MET A 62 -2.88 1.09 13.02
C MET A 62 -1.59 1.60 13.68
N ASP A 63 -1.25 1.08 14.85
CA ASP A 63 -0.03 1.44 15.58
C ASP A 63 1.25 0.80 14.97
N ASP A 64 1.08 -0.23 14.13
CA ASP A 64 2.16 -0.99 13.47
C ASP A 64 2.37 -0.58 12.00
N ILE A 65 1.79 0.56 11.59
CA ILE A 65 1.99 1.16 10.28
C ILE A 65 2.40 2.63 10.40
N CYS A 66 3.48 3.03 9.73
CA CYS A 66 3.90 4.43 9.72
C CYS A 66 4.32 4.94 8.34
N TRP A 67 4.29 6.26 8.15
CA TRP A 67 4.90 6.90 6.98
C TRP A 67 6.42 6.89 7.07
N GLY A 68 7.07 6.44 5.99
CA GLY A 68 8.53 6.44 5.87
C GLY A 68 9.23 5.71 7.00
N ALA A 69 10.33 6.30 7.50
CA ALA A 69 11.14 5.75 8.58
C ALA A 69 10.81 6.35 9.96
N ALA A 70 9.59 6.85 10.14
CA ALA A 70 9.21 7.60 11.36
C ALA A 70 9.31 6.75 12.65
N VAL A 71 9.18 5.43 12.56
CA VAL A 71 9.29 4.50 13.69
C VAL A 71 10.29 3.39 13.38
N PRO A 72 11.31 3.14 14.21
CA PRO A 72 12.39 2.18 13.92
C PRO A 72 11.93 0.73 13.74
N ASP A 73 10.80 0.32 14.32
CA ASP A 73 10.45 -1.10 14.49
C ASP A 73 9.07 -1.50 13.93
N VAL A 74 8.43 -0.65 13.11
CA VAL A 74 7.14 -1.02 12.51
C VAL A 74 7.30 -2.04 11.38
N GLU A 75 6.39 -3.01 11.35
CA GLU A 75 6.34 -4.09 10.36
C GLU A 75 6.02 -3.55 8.95
N VAL A 76 5.12 -2.56 8.87
CA VAL A 76 4.66 -1.96 7.62
C VAL A 76 5.03 -0.48 7.54
N ARG A 77 5.70 -0.08 6.46
CA ARG A 77 6.05 1.31 6.19
C ARG A 77 5.38 1.79 4.92
N VAL A 78 4.67 2.91 4.99
CA VAL A 78 4.11 3.59 3.82
C VAL A 78 5.22 4.39 3.14
N ILE A 79 5.52 4.03 1.89
CA ILE A 79 6.41 4.79 1.02
C ILE A 79 5.63 5.92 0.35
N GLY A 80 4.39 5.65 -0.08
CA GLY A 80 3.49 6.68 -0.59
C GLY A 80 2.16 6.15 -1.09
N LYS A 81 1.20 7.06 -1.28
CA LYS A 81 -0.12 6.77 -1.84
C LYS A 81 -0.06 6.79 -3.36
N VAL A 82 -0.58 5.75 -4.01
CA VAL A 82 -0.73 5.72 -5.46
C VAL A 82 -1.88 6.65 -5.85
N ILE A 83 -1.59 7.67 -6.64
CA ILE A 83 -2.56 8.70 -7.07
C ILE A 83 -3.00 8.51 -8.52
N GLY A 84 -2.36 7.61 -9.25
CA GLY A 84 -2.70 7.27 -10.62
C GLY A 84 -1.73 6.24 -11.20
N HIS A 85 -2.07 5.73 -12.38
CA HIS A 85 -1.18 4.89 -13.16
C HIS A 85 -1.44 5.11 -14.65
N ILE A 86 -0.43 4.87 -15.47
CA ILE A 86 -0.56 4.84 -16.92
C ILE A 86 0.08 3.57 -17.45
N ARG A 87 -0.47 3.10 -18.56
CA ARG A 87 0.15 2.08 -19.38
C ARG A 87 0.79 2.77 -20.57
N LEU A 88 2.08 2.54 -20.74
CA LEU A 88 2.77 2.93 -21.96
C LEU A 88 2.58 1.77 -22.93
N ASP A 89 1.67 1.92 -23.89
CA ASP A 89 1.56 0.97 -24.98
C ASP A 89 2.83 1.09 -25.83
N SER A 90 3.60 0.01 -25.91
CA SER A 90 4.75 -0.15 -26.81
C SER A 90 4.29 -0.67 -28.16
#